data_AF-A0A7X7SFQ8-F1
#
_entry.id   AF-A0A7X7SFQ8-F1
#
_cell.length_a   1.000
_cell.length_b   1.000
_cell.length_c   1.000
_cell.angle_alpha   90.00
_cell.angle_beta   90.00
_cell.angle_gamma   90.00
#
_symmetry.space_group_name_H-M   'P 1'
#
loop_
_entity.id
_entity.type
_entity.pdbx_description
1 polymer ?
#
loop_
_entity_poly.entity_id
_entity_poly.type
_entity_poly.pdbx_seq_one_letter_code
_entity_poly.pdbx_strand_id
1 'polypeptide(L)' 'MTEPVRVEVKTADPYSVVIGRGLLGDLVSELEGTRTVAIFHQPPLAETAEVVRNALAEKGIDAHRIEIPDA' A
#
# COMPACT_ATOMS: atom_id res chain seq x y z
N MET A 1 -2.64 19.02 -10.04
CA MET A 1 -2.87 17.76 -9.32
C MET A 1 -3.23 18.13 -7.91
N THR A 2 -4.25 17.52 -7.31
CA THR A 2 -4.63 17.83 -5.92
C THR A 2 -3.67 17.08 -5.01
N GLU A 3 -2.91 17.80 -4.19
CA GLU A 3 -2.04 17.18 -3.18
C GLU A 3 -2.90 16.36 -2.21
N PRO A 4 -2.43 15.17 -1.78
CA PRO A 4 -3.17 14.36 -0.82
C PRO A 4 -3.25 15.06 0.54
N VAL A 5 -4.42 14.98 1.17
CA VAL A 5 -4.65 15.49 2.52
C VAL A 5 -4.17 14.46 3.52
N ARG A 6 -3.37 14.88 4.50
CA ARG A 6 -2.92 14.01 5.61
C ARG A 6 -3.62 14.40 6.90
N VAL A 7 -4.25 13.43 7.55
CA VAL A 7 -4.93 13.61 8.84
C VAL A 7 -4.20 12.81 9.91
N GLU A 8 -3.71 13.50 10.94
CA GLU A 8 -3.01 12.89 12.07
C GLU A 8 -4.00 12.32 13.10
N VAL A 9 -3.87 11.02 13.40
CA VAL A 9 -4.68 10.33 14.40
C VAL A 9 -3.86 10.17 15.67
N LYS A 10 -4.17 10.99 16.68
CA LYS A 10 -3.45 11.03 17.96
C LYS A 10 -3.96 9.95 18.92
N THR A 11 -3.45 8.73 18.78
CA THR A 11 -3.71 7.64 19.73
C THR A 11 -2.46 7.35 20.57
N ALA A 12 -2.43 6.22 21.29
CA ALA A 12 -1.24 5.76 22.00
C ALA A 12 -0.07 5.46 21.06
N ASP A 13 -0.35 5.08 19.81
CA ASP A 13 0.61 4.95 18.72
C ASP A 13 0.09 5.79 17.53
N PRO A 14 0.52 7.06 17.41
CA PRO A 14 -0.02 7.97 16.41
C PRO A 14 0.29 7.53 14.97
N TYR A 15 -0.66 7.72 14.06
CA TYR A 15 -0.49 7.41 12.64
C TYR A 15 -1.20 8.43 11.73
N SER A 16 -0.72 8.53 10.49
CA SER A 16 -1.27 9.44 9.48
C SER A 16 -2.24 8.71 8.55
N VAL A 17 -3.40 9.32 8.30
CA VAL A 17 -4.35 8.88 7.25
C VAL A 17 -4.17 9.77 6.03
N VAL A 18 -3.74 9.18 4.91
CA VAL A 18 -3.51 9.88 3.64
C VAL A 18 -4.74 9.72 2.74
N ILE A 19 -5.37 10.83 2.34
CA ILE A 19 -6.59 10.86 1.52
C ILE A 19 -6.30 11.61 0.22
N GLY A 20 -6.47 10.93 -0.91
CA GLY A 20 -6.15 11.51 -2.21
C GLY A 20 -6.48 10.56 -3.37
N ARG A 21 -5.93 10.87 -4.54
CA ARG A 21 -6.05 10.05 -5.75
C ARG A 21 -4.65 9.69 -6.25
N GLY A 22 -4.47 8.47 -6.75
CA GLY A 22 -3.17 8.03 -7.27
C GLY A 22 -2.11 7.77 -6.21
N LEU A 23 -2.50 7.30 -5.02
CA LEU A 23 -1.63 7.11 -3.84
C LEU A 23 -0.65 5.93 -3.94
N LEU A 24 -0.56 5.26 -5.09
CA LEU A 24 0.28 4.07 -5.24
C LEU A 24 1.78 4.41 -5.12
N GLY A 25 2.17 5.59 -5.60
CA GLY A 25 3.55 6.08 -5.44
C GLY A 25 3.88 6.44 -3.99
N ASP A 26 2.97 7.09 -3.27
CA ASP A 26 3.10 7.35 -1.84
C ASP A 26 3.24 6.03 -1.06
N LEU A 27 2.39 5.03 -1.34
CA LEU A 27 2.43 3.72 -0.68
C LEU A 27 3.80 3.04 -0.82
N VAL A 28 4.35 3.02 -2.03
CA VAL A 28 5.65 2.40 -2.29
C VAL A 28 6.77 3.16 -1.57
N SER A 29 6.68 4.49 -1.52
CA SER A 29 7.67 5.35 -0.86
C SER A 29 7.69 5.13 0.66
N GLU A 30 6.51 4.97 1.28
CA GLU A 30 6.39 4.69 2.72
C GLU A 30 6.94 3.30 3.11
N LEU A 31 6.99 2.36 2.16
CA LEU A 31 7.51 1.01 2.37
C LEU A 31 9.00 0.86 2.04
N GLU A 32 9.67 1.92 1.57
CA GLU A 32 11.10 1.90 1.27
C GLU A 32 11.93 1.49 2.50
N GLY A 33 12.90 0.60 2.29
CA GLY A 33 13.72 0.02 3.37
C GLY A 33 13.13 -1.24 3.99
N THR A 34 11.90 -1.61 3.67
CA THR A 34 11.32 -2.91 4.06
C THR A 34 11.87 -4.02 3.17
N ARG A 35 12.19 -5.18 3.76
CA ARG A 35 12.72 -6.33 3.01
C ARG A 35 11.65 -7.16 2.33
N THR A 36 10.55 -7.42 3.05
CA THR A 36 9.49 -8.33 2.62
C THR A 36 8.14 -7.76 3.01
N VAL A 37 7.18 -7.80 2.07
CA VAL A 37 5.81 -7.29 2.25
C VAL A 37 4.82 -8.37 1.83
N ALA A 38 3.74 -8.54 2.60
CA ALA A 38 2.62 -9.40 2.23
C ALA A 38 1.38 -8.53 1.94
N ILE A 39 0.84 -8.64 0.73
CA ILE A 39 -0.33 -7.92 0.25
C ILE A 39 -1.53 -8.86 0.33
N PHE A 40 -2.42 -8.59 1.27
CA PHE A 40 -3.69 -9.29 1.39
C PHE A 40 -4.75 -8.57 0.56
N HIS A 41 -5.42 -9.29 -0.32
CA HIS A 41 -6.47 -8.72 -1.16
C HIS A 41 -7.64 -9.68 -1.36
N GLN A 42 -8.81 -9.11 -1.68
CA GLN A 42 -9.97 -9.88 -2.13
C GLN A 42 -9.87 -10.19 -3.63
N PRO A 43 -10.60 -11.19 -4.15
CA PRO A 43 -10.52 -11.58 -5.56
C PRO A 43 -10.77 -10.43 -6.57
N PRO A 44 -11.73 -9.50 -6.34
CA PRO A 44 -11.96 -8.37 -7.26
C PRO A 44 -10.78 -7.40 -7.38
N LEU A 45 -9.86 -7.41 -6.41
CA LEU A 45 -8.71 -6.50 -6.35
C LEU A 45 -7.40 -7.15 -6.82
N ALA A 46 -7.46 -8.34 -7.41
CA ALA A 46 -6.28 -9.08 -7.84
C ALA A 46 -5.37 -8.29 -8.81
N GLU A 47 -5.96 -7.53 -9.75
CA GLU A 47 -5.21 -6.69 -10.69
C GLU A 47 -4.53 -5.52 -9.99
N THR A 48 -5.22 -4.85 -9.06
CA THR A 48 -4.62 -3.76 -8.27
C THR A 48 -3.48 -4.28 -7.39
N ALA A 49 -3.64 -5.44 -6.76
CA ALA A 49 -2.60 -6.07 -5.97
C ALA A 49 -1.38 -6.45 -6.82
N GLU A 50 -1.58 -6.85 -8.07
CA GLU A 50 -0.50 -7.10 -9.03
C GLU A 50 0.30 -5.84 -9.35
N VAL A 51 -0.39 -4.73 -9.62
CA VAL A 51 0.24 -3.43 -9.88
C VAL A 51 1.07 -2.98 -8.67
N VAL A 52 0.54 -3.09 -7.46
CA VAL A 52 1.27 -2.75 -6.22
C VAL A 52 2.49 -3.65 -6.03
N ARG A 53 2.35 -4.97 -6.24
CA ARG A 53 3.46 -5.91 -6.13
C ARG A 53 4.60 -5.55 -7.09
N ASN A 54 4.27 -5.23 -8.35
CA ASN A 54 5.27 -4.85 -9.34
C ASN A 54 5.99 -3.56 -8.95
N ALA A 55 5.25 -2.54 -8.49
CA ALA A 55 5.84 -1.28 -8.07
C ALA A 55 6.77 -1.42 -6.86
N LEU A 56 6.45 -2.33 -5.93
CA LEU A 56 7.34 -2.69 -4.81
C LEU A 56 8.57 -3.47 -5.27
N ALA A 57 8.41 -4.41 -6.21
CA ALA A 57 9.52 -5.17 -6.78
C ALA A 57 10.51 -4.29 -7.54
N GLU A 58 10.05 -3.22 -8.22
CA GLU A 58 10.91 -2.22 -8.87
C GLU A 58 11.81 -1.47 -7.86
N LYS A 59 11.39 -1.39 -6.59
CA LYS A 59 12.19 -0.84 -5.49
C LYS A 59 13.07 -1.89 -4.79
N GLY A 60 13.07 -3.13 -5.27
CA GLY A 60 13.82 -4.24 -4.69
C GLY A 60 13.20 -4.83 -3.42
N ILE A 61 11.93 -4.55 -3.16
CA ILE A 61 11.17 -5.09 -2.02
C ILE A 61 10.54 -6.41 -2.44
N ASP A 62 10.70 -7.46 -1.64
CA ASP A 62 10.10 -8.77 -1.91
C ASP A 62 8.63 -8.79 -1.49
N ALA A 63 7.73 -8.59 -2.46
CA ALA A 63 6.29 -8.49 -2.23
C ALA A 63 5.54 -9.78 -2.62
N HIS A 64 4.78 -10.33 -1.68
CA HIS A 64 3.97 -11.54 -1.84
C HIS A 64 2.48 -11.20 -1.84
N ARG A 65 1.68 -11.80 -2.73
CA ARG A 65 0.23 -11.61 -2.76
C ARG A 65 -0.47 -12.79 -2.13
N ILE A 66 -1.46 -12.51 -1.29
CA ILE A 66 -2.27 -13.50 -0.60
C ILE A 66 -3.74 -13.15 -0.85
N GLU A 67 -4.39 -13.98 -1.66
CA GLU A 67 -5.83 -13.86 -1.89
C GLU A 67 -6.59 -14.46 -0.70
N ILE A 68 -7.55 -13.70 -0.18
CA ILE A 68 -8.46 -14.14 0.87
C ILE A 68 -9.88 -14.21 0.28
N PRO A 69 -10.67 -15.27 0.59
CA PRO A 69 -12.06 -15.33 0.15
C PRO A 69 -12.84 -14.08 0.57
N ASP A 70 -13.70 -13.61 -0.34
CA ASP A 70 -14.70 -12.60 0.01
C ASP A 70 -15.72 -13.23 0.96
N ALA A 71 -16.09 -12.52 2.02
CA ALA A 71 -16.92 -13.04 3.11
C ALA A 71 -18.41 -13.06 2.76
#